data_AF-A0A421J7E0-F1
#
_entry.id   AF-A0A421J7E0-F1
#
_cell.length_a   1.000
_cell.length_b   1.000
_cell.length_c   1.000
_cell.angle_alpha   90.00
_cell.angle_beta   90.00
_cell.angle_gamma   90.00
#
_symmetry.space_group_name_H-M   'P 1'
#
loop_
_entity.id
_entity.type
_entity.pdbx_description
1 polymer ?
#
loop_
_entity_poly.entity_id
_entity_poly.type
_entity_poly.pdbx_seq_one_letter_code
_entity_poly.pdbx_strand_id
1 'polypeptide(L)'
;MQRYSPSLEGSRILRSFVLGSSQHNSSTPLTNLQNNFHIDKNGGLPFSRPPHLDPPFQFHSKINADASYVDMPRLSVTRLLVGSWCELRDYYRVYSGSPPVTKTAQMERGTDLHLQLEHDTHQQVDTEALDEYLRVLVQNAAPGTLPVSPIESELAADWCENICSRLFSLVTASEAREVLVHGYLDLESGRLECTERATLVSGIIDLLKITNRQDPHDYSLFEELQQSLEFDFGDIPLNMPRFFAIAASIIASHSHTFTLQISDIKTRSLNRLPAQTSVLEAARHQVGIYRKFTETLAENGYNMFLKNAQIRHADVDKPIEFSTAVQLLRKYPHLLYHDYTTLAEGRPIGFELFDSHRNHQPYNLGAFVDVSSFAQKIHNDPTFDPTFDYSHIVTDAIAKSWKTPLTLRYFAARAAQFFKILHPLLGPSTSVEYYNGRTGQVFDTRHYHYDEQDIAKVLENSAQFWSGNRDPVAVDDLAKCKYCEFSAKCCVPHPNLKVPQHMGTVGSKIGQFLQKE
;
A
#
# COMPACT_ATOMS: atom_id res chain seq x y z
N MET A 1 -14.21 21.44 -26.91
CA MET A 1 -14.96 20.39 -26.18
C MET A 1 -13.96 19.35 -25.72
N GLN A 2 -13.53 19.45 -24.46
CA GLN A 2 -12.65 18.50 -23.79
C GLN A 2 -13.39 17.16 -23.65
N ARG A 3 -12.79 16.07 -24.14
CA ARG A 3 -13.17 14.72 -23.76
C ARG A 3 -12.52 14.44 -22.40
N TYR A 4 -13.34 14.45 -21.35
CA TYR A 4 -13.02 13.75 -20.11
C TYR A 4 -13.20 12.25 -20.40
N SER A 5 -12.12 11.49 -20.33
CA SER A 5 -12.15 10.02 -20.24
C SER A 5 -11.89 9.66 -18.77
N PRO A 6 -12.90 9.19 -18.02
CA PRO A 6 -12.71 8.61 -16.71
C PRO A 6 -12.78 7.08 -16.83
N SER A 7 -11.68 6.41 -17.16
CA SER A 7 -11.59 4.93 -17.07
C SER A 7 -10.19 4.38 -16.81
N LEU A 8 -9.25 5.20 -16.29
CA LEU A 8 -7.82 4.84 -16.22
C LEU A 8 -7.19 4.70 -14.83
N GLU A 9 -7.96 4.60 -13.75
CA GLU A 9 -7.35 4.48 -12.42
C GLU A 9 -7.99 3.37 -11.57
N GLY A 10 -7.33 2.21 -11.56
CA GLY A 10 -7.35 1.34 -10.39
C GLY A 10 -6.64 2.02 -9.22
N SER A 11 -7.24 1.93 -8.02
CA SER A 11 -6.73 2.42 -6.73
C SER A 11 -6.19 3.86 -6.74
N ARG A 12 -7.06 4.85 -6.48
CA ARG A 12 -6.60 6.23 -6.24
C ARG A 12 -6.15 6.41 -4.80
N ILE A 13 -6.90 5.94 -3.81
CA ILE A 13 -6.59 6.16 -2.39
C ILE A 13 -5.31 5.44 -1.96
N LEU A 14 -5.28 4.12 -1.78
CA LEU A 14 -4.12 3.49 -1.14
C LEU A 14 -2.81 3.65 -1.95
N ARG A 15 -2.86 3.64 -3.28
CA ARG A 15 -1.69 3.96 -4.12
C ARG A 15 -1.30 5.44 -4.07
N SER A 16 -2.21 6.41 -4.16
CA SER A 16 -1.81 7.83 -3.98
C SER A 16 -1.26 8.08 -2.59
N PHE A 17 -1.72 7.32 -1.60
CA PHE A 17 -1.28 7.43 -0.22
C PHE A 17 0.12 6.80 0.03
N VAL A 18 0.61 5.96 -0.89
CA VAL A 18 1.99 5.42 -0.92
C VAL A 18 2.90 6.21 -1.87
N LEU A 19 2.36 6.71 -3.00
CA LEU A 19 3.12 7.32 -4.10
C LEU A 19 3.10 8.85 -4.14
N GLY A 20 2.29 9.50 -3.28
CA GLY A 20 2.18 10.95 -3.17
C GLY A 20 1.44 11.60 -4.35
N SER A 21 0.50 12.50 -4.08
CA SER A 21 -0.12 13.32 -5.12
C SER A 21 0.77 14.52 -5.48
N SER A 22 0.89 14.85 -6.77
CA SER A 22 1.72 15.97 -7.24
C SER A 22 0.88 17.24 -7.43
N GLN A 23 1.07 18.25 -6.56
CA GLN A 23 0.62 19.61 -6.82
C GLN A 23 1.80 20.59 -6.85
N HIS A 24 1.81 21.48 -7.85
CA HIS A 24 2.86 22.47 -8.06
C HIS A 24 2.67 23.69 -7.14
N ASN A 25 3.57 23.87 -6.19
CA ASN A 25 3.77 25.14 -5.50
C ASN A 25 4.87 25.97 -6.19
N SER A 26 4.70 27.29 -6.24
CA SER A 26 5.54 28.23 -6.99
C SER A 26 6.84 28.66 -6.28
N SER A 27 7.05 28.25 -5.03
CA SER A 27 8.25 28.58 -4.23
C SER A 27 9.27 27.43 -4.20
N THR A 28 10.56 27.77 -4.21
CA THR A 28 11.63 26.74 -4.15
C THR A 28 11.69 26.09 -2.76
N PRO A 29 12.02 24.77 -2.64
CA PRO A 29 12.15 24.08 -1.35
C PRO A 29 13.04 24.81 -0.34
N LEU A 30 14.13 25.41 -0.81
CA LEU A 30 15.04 26.19 0.01
C LEU A 30 14.38 27.44 0.60
N THR A 31 13.56 28.15 -0.18
CA THR A 31 12.83 29.33 0.31
C THR A 31 11.83 28.96 1.39
N ASN A 32 11.08 27.86 1.21
CA ASN A 32 10.13 27.39 2.22
C ASN A 32 10.85 27.01 3.51
N LEU A 33 11.96 26.29 3.41
CA LEU A 33 12.78 25.92 4.56
C LEU A 33 13.29 27.16 5.31
N GLN A 34 13.87 28.13 4.59
CA GLN A 34 14.39 29.37 5.17
C GLN A 34 13.28 30.16 5.89
N ASN A 35 12.10 30.24 5.29
CA ASN A 35 10.94 30.89 5.89
C ASN A 35 10.51 30.16 7.18
N ASN A 36 10.33 28.84 7.14
CA ASN A 36 9.88 28.08 8.31
C ASN A 36 10.92 28.11 9.45
N PHE A 37 12.21 28.10 9.12
CA PHE A 37 13.29 28.12 10.10
C PHE A 37 13.65 29.54 10.57
N HIS A 38 13.05 30.58 9.99
CA HIS A 38 13.41 31.98 10.20
C HIS A 38 14.90 32.28 9.95
N ILE A 39 15.46 31.71 8.87
CA ILE A 39 16.88 31.88 8.49
C ILE A 39 16.97 32.95 7.39
N ASP A 40 17.97 33.82 7.50
CA ASP A 40 18.33 34.76 6.43
C ASP A 40 18.62 33.99 5.11
N LYS A 41 18.18 34.53 3.98
CA LYS A 41 18.48 34.01 2.63
C LYS A 41 19.96 33.71 2.41
N ASN A 42 20.84 34.46 3.09
CA ASN A 42 22.28 34.27 3.01
C ASN A 42 22.85 33.25 4.00
N GLY A 43 22.12 32.90 5.06
CA GLY A 43 22.54 31.99 6.13
C GLY A 43 22.69 30.53 5.69
N GLY A 44 23.47 29.76 6.46
CA GLY A 44 23.58 28.31 6.32
C GLY A 44 22.41 27.58 6.98
N LEU A 45 22.15 26.35 6.54
CA LEU A 45 21.08 25.51 7.08
C LEU A 45 21.53 24.79 8.37
N PRO A 46 20.73 24.82 9.46
CA PRO A 46 21.13 24.26 10.74
C PRO A 46 21.09 22.73 10.74
N PHE A 47 21.76 22.14 11.72
CA PHE A 47 21.74 20.68 11.96
C PHE A 47 20.63 20.26 12.91
N SER A 48 19.97 21.20 13.57
CA SER A 48 18.97 20.94 14.61
C SER A 48 17.69 21.73 14.36
N ARG A 49 16.60 21.23 14.97
CA ARG A 49 15.27 21.84 14.89
C ARG A 49 15.22 23.14 15.68
N PRO A 50 14.78 24.26 15.08
CA PRO A 50 14.40 25.44 15.86
C PRO A 50 13.34 25.09 16.92
N PRO A 51 13.48 25.53 18.19
CA PRO A 51 12.59 25.10 19.27
C PRO A 51 11.10 25.36 19.00
N HIS A 52 10.77 26.38 18.21
CA HIS A 52 9.39 26.78 17.87
C HIS A 52 8.69 25.90 16.83
N LEU A 53 9.42 25.04 16.11
CA LEU A 53 8.81 24.17 15.10
C LEU A 53 8.39 22.84 15.69
N ASP A 54 7.32 22.24 15.21
CA ASP A 54 6.95 20.88 15.60
C ASP A 54 8.04 19.86 15.20
N PRO A 55 8.22 18.76 15.94
CA PRO A 55 8.91 17.55 15.50
C PRO A 55 8.59 17.10 14.07
N PRO A 56 9.49 16.37 13.39
CA PRO A 56 9.36 16.08 11.96
C PRO A 56 8.03 15.44 11.56
N PHE A 57 7.54 14.43 12.29
CA PHE A 57 6.26 13.79 11.97
C PHE A 57 5.08 14.74 12.15
N GLN A 58 5.07 15.52 13.23
CA GLN A 58 4.00 16.47 13.52
C GLN A 58 3.99 17.61 12.49
N PHE A 59 5.18 18.11 12.10
CA PHE A 59 5.31 19.07 11.01
C PHE A 59 4.80 18.48 9.68
N HIS A 60 5.26 17.27 9.32
CA HIS A 60 4.86 16.55 8.12
C HIS A 60 3.33 16.31 8.05
N SER A 61 2.70 16.12 9.21
CA SER A 61 1.25 15.88 9.33
C SER A 61 0.42 17.16 9.30
N LYS A 62 1.03 18.33 9.48
CA LYS A 62 0.34 19.64 9.42
C LYS A 62 0.65 20.40 8.12
N ILE A 63 1.86 20.21 7.59
CA ILE A 63 2.40 20.94 6.46
C ILE A 63 3.05 19.95 5.49
N ASN A 64 2.31 19.65 4.42
CA ASN A 64 2.75 18.78 3.35
C ASN A 64 2.21 19.30 2.01
N ALA A 65 3.01 19.20 0.96
CA ALA A 65 2.58 19.53 -0.40
C ALA A 65 1.52 18.56 -0.92
N ASP A 66 1.48 17.34 -0.39
CA ASP A 66 0.41 16.39 -0.60
C ASP A 66 -0.59 16.45 0.57
N ALA A 67 -1.75 17.07 0.32
CA ALA A 67 -2.83 17.23 1.29
C ALA A 67 -3.28 15.89 1.91
N SER A 68 -3.09 14.78 1.17
CA SER A 68 -3.39 13.44 1.63
C SER A 68 -2.69 13.07 2.95
N TYR A 69 -1.49 13.60 3.21
CA TYR A 69 -0.74 13.37 4.46
C TYR A 69 -1.15 14.32 5.59
N VAL A 70 -1.83 15.42 5.27
CA VAL A 70 -2.39 16.34 6.25
C VAL A 70 -3.76 15.84 6.72
N ASP A 71 -4.60 15.45 5.76
CA ASP A 71 -5.92 14.88 6.03
C ASP A 71 -5.80 13.54 6.78
N MET A 72 -4.73 12.79 6.51
CA MET A 72 -4.48 11.47 7.11
C MET A 72 -3.00 11.27 7.42
N PRO A 73 -2.55 11.72 8.61
CA PRO A 73 -1.19 11.56 9.09
C PRO A 73 -0.71 10.11 9.08
N ARG A 74 0.36 9.84 8.33
CA ARG A 74 0.96 8.50 8.18
C ARG A 74 2.38 8.59 7.61
N LEU A 75 3.08 7.47 7.57
CA LEU A 75 4.36 7.32 6.88
C LEU A 75 4.28 6.20 5.82
N SER A 76 5.20 6.20 4.87
CA SER A 76 5.43 5.05 3.99
C SER A 76 6.64 4.25 4.48
N VAL A 77 6.75 2.97 4.10
CA VAL A 77 7.96 2.17 4.39
C VAL A 77 9.23 2.87 3.86
N THR A 78 9.16 3.48 2.68
CA THR A 78 10.29 4.25 2.12
C THR A 78 10.70 5.44 3.00
N ARG A 79 9.75 6.07 3.70
CA ARG A 79 10.01 7.15 4.68
C ARG A 79 10.63 6.66 5.98
N LEU A 80 10.57 5.35 6.26
CA LEU A 80 11.28 4.79 7.41
C LEU A 80 12.77 4.62 7.18
N LEU A 81 13.21 4.56 5.91
CA LEU A 81 14.60 4.30 5.49
C LEU A 81 15.46 5.58 5.53
N VAL A 82 15.46 6.28 6.65
CA VAL A 82 16.12 7.60 6.83
C VAL A 82 17.63 7.54 6.57
N GLY A 83 18.27 6.39 6.81
CA GLY A 83 19.70 6.18 6.53
C GLY A 83 20.05 5.87 5.07
N SER A 84 19.09 5.80 4.15
CA SER A 84 19.33 5.42 2.75
C SER A 84 20.24 6.40 2.00
N TRP A 85 20.08 7.70 2.27
CA TRP A 85 20.87 8.76 1.68
C TRP A 85 21.55 9.63 2.74
N CYS A 86 20.91 10.73 3.14
CA CYS A 86 21.40 11.74 4.07
C CYS A 86 20.20 12.24 4.87
N GLU A 87 20.18 11.98 6.17
CA GLU A 87 19.01 12.34 6.98
C GLU A 87 18.80 13.85 7.02
N LEU A 88 19.87 14.66 6.95
CA LEU A 88 19.74 16.12 6.83
C LEU A 88 18.96 16.54 5.59
N ARG A 89 19.15 15.85 4.47
CA ARG A 89 18.39 16.13 3.25
C ARG A 89 16.91 15.85 3.50
N ASP A 90 16.58 14.68 4.03
CA ASP A 90 15.18 14.29 4.27
C ASP A 90 14.52 15.19 5.33
N TYR A 91 15.29 15.57 6.35
CA TYR A 91 14.93 16.54 7.36
C TYR A 91 14.58 17.91 6.74
N TYR A 92 15.47 18.47 5.91
CA TYR A 92 15.19 19.72 5.18
C TYR A 92 14.00 19.60 4.22
N ARG A 93 13.81 18.42 3.61
CA ARG A 93 12.61 18.17 2.79
C ARG A 93 11.34 18.20 3.63
N VAL A 94 11.33 17.58 4.81
CA VAL A 94 10.16 17.61 5.72
C VAL A 94 9.81 19.06 6.04
N TYR A 95 10.78 19.85 6.50
CA TYR A 95 10.54 21.24 6.91
C TYR A 95 10.40 22.25 5.76
N SER A 96 10.62 21.84 4.51
CA SER A 96 10.22 22.62 3.33
C SER A 96 8.79 22.31 2.87
N GLY A 97 8.05 21.50 3.64
CA GLY A 97 6.69 21.08 3.35
C GLY A 97 6.62 19.83 2.48
N SER A 98 7.64 18.97 2.51
CA SER A 98 7.71 17.73 1.72
C SER A 98 7.37 17.93 0.23
N PRO A 99 8.07 18.83 -0.48
CA PRO A 99 7.72 19.18 -1.86
C PRO A 99 7.77 17.94 -2.78
N PRO A 100 6.93 17.91 -3.84
CA PRO A 100 6.89 16.79 -4.77
C PRO A 100 8.25 16.53 -5.38
N VAL A 101 8.61 15.26 -5.55
CA VAL A 101 9.81 14.89 -6.30
C VAL A 101 9.51 15.04 -7.78
N THR A 102 10.29 15.86 -8.49
CA THR A 102 10.26 15.88 -9.96
C THR A 102 10.70 14.51 -10.48
N LYS A 103 9.78 13.79 -11.15
CA LYS A 103 10.09 12.48 -11.73
C LYS A 103 11.17 12.65 -12.79
N THR A 104 12.20 11.80 -12.71
CA THR A 104 13.23 11.72 -13.75
C THR A 104 12.79 10.71 -14.82
N ALA A 105 13.32 10.82 -16.04
CA ALA A 105 13.05 9.84 -17.10
C ALA A 105 13.42 8.38 -16.69
N GLN A 106 14.33 8.21 -15.74
CA GLN A 106 14.67 6.90 -15.17
C GLN A 106 13.58 6.40 -14.21
N MET A 107 13.01 7.30 -13.40
CA MET A 107 11.90 6.96 -12.51
C MET A 107 10.64 6.62 -13.30
N GLU A 108 10.34 7.38 -14.36
CA GLU A 108 9.19 7.11 -15.25
C GLU A 108 9.28 5.73 -15.88
N ARG A 109 10.42 5.38 -16.51
CA ARG A 109 10.64 4.02 -17.04
C ARG A 109 10.53 2.94 -15.97
N GLY A 110 10.93 3.26 -14.74
CA GLY A 110 10.77 2.36 -13.61
C GLY A 110 9.30 2.09 -13.30
N THR A 111 8.50 3.15 -13.21
CA THR A 111 7.05 3.07 -13.05
C THR A 111 6.40 2.28 -14.19
N ASP A 112 6.78 2.54 -15.44
CA ASP A 112 6.21 1.83 -16.60
C ASP A 112 6.51 0.32 -16.55
N LEU A 113 7.74 -0.06 -16.17
CA LEU A 113 8.10 -1.48 -16.02
C LEU A 113 7.29 -2.17 -14.91
N HIS A 114 7.11 -1.51 -13.75
CA HIS A 114 6.29 -2.03 -12.66
C HIS A 114 4.84 -2.24 -13.09
N LEU A 115 4.25 -1.25 -13.79
CA LEU A 115 2.90 -1.35 -14.33
C LEU A 115 2.76 -2.49 -15.34
N GLN A 116 3.76 -2.70 -16.19
CA GLN A 116 3.76 -3.82 -17.14
C GLN A 116 3.80 -5.16 -16.41
N LEU A 117 4.73 -5.34 -15.47
CA LEU A 117 4.86 -6.58 -14.70
C LEU A 117 3.60 -6.88 -13.88
N GLU A 118 2.99 -5.85 -13.30
CA GLU A 118 1.69 -5.95 -12.63
C GLU A 118 0.62 -6.46 -13.58
N HIS A 119 0.47 -5.86 -14.75
CA HIS A 119 -0.54 -6.24 -15.74
C HIS A 119 -0.35 -7.67 -16.26
N ASP A 120 0.90 -8.09 -16.47
CA ASP A 120 1.24 -9.45 -16.90
C ASP A 120 0.82 -10.51 -15.86
N THR A 121 0.81 -10.14 -14.57
CA THR A 121 0.43 -11.03 -13.46
C THR A 121 -1.07 -10.93 -13.13
N HIS A 122 -1.60 -9.73 -13.14
CA HIS A 122 -2.98 -9.39 -12.74
C HIS A 122 -3.68 -8.73 -13.92
N GLN A 123 -4.24 -9.56 -14.81
CA GLN A 123 -4.97 -9.06 -15.97
C GLN A 123 -6.13 -8.18 -15.54
N GLN A 124 -6.23 -7.01 -16.18
CA GLN A 124 -7.32 -6.09 -15.92
C GLN A 124 -8.61 -6.60 -16.57
N VAL A 125 -9.69 -6.53 -15.81
CA VAL A 125 -11.04 -6.81 -16.30
C VAL A 125 -11.65 -5.50 -16.77
N ASP A 126 -12.05 -5.44 -18.03
CA ASP A 126 -12.79 -4.30 -18.57
C ASP A 126 -14.19 -4.24 -17.94
N THR A 127 -14.46 -3.11 -17.27
CA THR A 127 -15.75 -2.81 -16.65
C THR A 127 -16.42 -1.57 -17.22
N GLU A 128 -15.90 -0.94 -18.28
CA GLU A 128 -16.37 0.37 -18.74
C GLU A 128 -17.87 0.41 -19.04
N ALA A 129 -18.39 -0.59 -19.76
CA ALA A 129 -19.82 -0.69 -20.07
C ALA A 129 -20.69 -0.88 -18.83
N LEU A 130 -20.21 -1.68 -17.86
CA LEU A 130 -20.89 -1.90 -16.59
C LEU A 130 -20.88 -0.63 -15.74
N ASP A 131 -19.76 0.08 -15.71
CA ASP A 131 -19.59 1.32 -14.95
C ASP A 131 -20.53 2.40 -15.45
N GLU A 132 -20.65 2.58 -16.76
CA GLU A 132 -21.59 3.52 -17.36
C GLU A 132 -23.04 3.14 -17.04
N TYR A 133 -23.39 1.86 -17.13
CA TYR A 133 -24.72 1.39 -16.77
C TYR A 133 -25.06 1.65 -15.30
N LEU A 134 -24.17 1.28 -14.39
CA LEU A 134 -24.35 1.47 -12.94
C LEU A 134 -24.42 2.96 -12.59
N ARG A 135 -23.64 3.82 -13.26
CA ARG A 135 -23.70 5.27 -13.09
C ARG A 135 -25.08 5.83 -13.44
N VAL A 136 -25.68 5.37 -14.54
CA VAL A 136 -27.04 5.76 -14.94
C VAL A 136 -28.08 5.25 -13.94
N LEU A 137 -27.94 4.02 -13.43
CA LEU A 137 -28.83 3.52 -12.37
C LEU A 137 -28.74 4.37 -11.09
N VAL A 138 -27.51 4.71 -10.66
CA VAL A 138 -27.28 5.54 -9.46
C VAL A 138 -27.92 6.92 -9.62
N GLN A 139 -27.81 7.54 -10.79
CA GLN A 139 -28.40 8.86 -11.06
C GLN A 139 -29.94 8.85 -11.04
N ASN A 140 -30.55 7.72 -11.39
CA ASN A 140 -32.01 7.57 -11.45
C ASN A 140 -32.63 6.98 -10.17
N ALA A 141 -31.81 6.57 -9.20
CA ALA A 141 -32.30 6.00 -7.95
C ALA A 141 -33.01 7.04 -7.09
N ALA A 142 -34.05 6.61 -6.37
CA ALA A 142 -34.75 7.49 -5.44
C ALA A 142 -33.83 7.91 -4.27
N PRO A 143 -33.96 9.15 -3.76
CA PRO A 143 -33.19 9.60 -2.61
C PRO A 143 -33.36 8.67 -1.40
N GLY A 144 -32.24 8.27 -0.79
CA GLY A 144 -32.22 7.38 0.37
C GLY A 144 -32.32 5.88 0.08
N THR A 145 -32.46 5.46 -1.19
CA THR A 145 -32.39 4.04 -1.58
C THR A 145 -30.97 3.50 -1.60
N LEU A 146 -29.99 4.36 -1.92
CA LEU A 146 -28.59 3.96 -2.05
C LEU A 146 -27.79 4.30 -0.79
N PRO A 147 -26.94 3.38 -0.31
CA PRO A 147 -25.89 3.78 0.64
C PRO A 147 -24.97 4.78 -0.03
N VAL A 148 -24.52 5.79 0.72
CA VAL A 148 -23.54 6.78 0.25
C VAL A 148 -22.29 6.59 1.09
N SER A 149 -21.27 5.93 0.54
CA SER A 149 -20.11 5.47 1.29
C SER A 149 -18.86 5.47 0.41
N PRO A 150 -18.44 6.64 -0.13
CA PRO A 150 -17.39 6.71 -1.13
C PRO A 150 -16.04 6.22 -0.59
N ILE A 151 -15.65 6.64 0.61
CA ILE A 151 -14.37 6.22 1.20
C ILE A 151 -14.39 4.75 1.62
N GLU A 152 -15.51 4.25 2.14
CA GLU A 152 -15.63 2.83 2.48
C GLU A 152 -15.60 1.96 1.23
N SER A 153 -16.27 2.39 0.17
CA SER A 153 -16.31 1.69 -1.11
C SER A 153 -14.95 1.67 -1.79
N GLU A 154 -14.20 2.77 -1.74
CA GLU A 154 -12.84 2.82 -2.27
C GLU A 154 -11.88 1.91 -1.47
N LEU A 155 -11.97 1.91 -0.14
CA LEU A 155 -11.19 0.98 0.69
C LEU A 155 -11.58 -0.48 0.48
N ALA A 156 -12.86 -0.77 0.30
CA ALA A 156 -13.35 -2.12 -0.03
C ALA A 156 -12.78 -2.60 -1.37
N ALA A 157 -12.82 -1.75 -2.39
CA ALA A 157 -12.23 -2.04 -3.68
C ALA A 157 -10.72 -2.25 -3.56
N ASP A 158 -10.02 -1.37 -2.85
CA ASP A 158 -8.58 -1.49 -2.66
C ASP A 158 -8.18 -2.79 -1.95
N TRP A 159 -8.88 -3.20 -0.89
CA TRP A 159 -8.59 -4.45 -0.16
C TRP A 159 -9.00 -5.69 -0.95
N CYS A 160 -10.04 -5.61 -1.78
CA CYS A 160 -10.40 -6.70 -2.67
C CYS A 160 -9.37 -6.87 -3.80
N GLU A 161 -9.09 -5.79 -4.51
CA GLU A 161 -8.24 -5.77 -5.70
C GLU A 161 -6.76 -5.94 -5.37
N ASN A 162 -6.24 -5.25 -4.35
CA ASN A 162 -4.80 -5.21 -4.08
C ASN A 162 -4.34 -6.15 -2.97
N ILE A 163 -5.28 -6.88 -2.34
CA ILE A 163 -4.96 -7.86 -1.30
C ILE A 163 -5.65 -9.19 -1.59
N CYS A 164 -6.98 -9.26 -1.51
CA CYS A 164 -7.68 -10.54 -1.60
C CYS A 164 -7.42 -11.25 -2.94
N SER A 165 -7.61 -10.55 -4.06
CA SER A 165 -7.40 -11.14 -5.40
C SER A 165 -5.93 -11.51 -5.63
N ARG A 166 -5.00 -10.67 -5.18
CA ARG A 166 -3.56 -10.89 -5.35
C ARG A 166 -3.06 -12.05 -4.52
N LEU A 167 -3.49 -12.15 -3.26
CA LEU A 167 -3.12 -13.26 -2.39
C LEU A 167 -3.81 -14.56 -2.81
N PHE A 168 -4.99 -14.49 -3.43
CA PHE A 168 -5.56 -15.64 -4.13
C PHE A 168 -4.65 -16.11 -5.27
N SER A 169 -4.25 -15.21 -6.18
CA SER A 169 -3.30 -15.53 -7.25
C SER A 169 -1.97 -16.08 -6.73
N LEU A 170 -1.44 -15.53 -5.63
CA LEU A 170 -0.24 -16.05 -4.98
C LEU A 170 -0.40 -17.52 -4.57
N VAL A 171 -1.53 -17.84 -3.94
CA VAL A 171 -1.81 -19.19 -3.42
C VAL A 171 -2.08 -20.17 -4.56
N THR A 172 -2.77 -19.76 -5.62
CA THR A 172 -3.15 -20.66 -6.72
C THR A 172 -2.15 -20.72 -7.87
N ALA A 173 -1.34 -19.68 -8.07
CA ALA A 173 -0.45 -19.51 -9.23
C ALA A 173 0.99 -19.14 -8.87
N SER A 174 1.38 -19.23 -7.60
CA SER A 174 2.73 -19.01 -7.05
C SER A 174 3.24 -17.57 -6.93
N GLU A 175 2.65 -16.60 -7.61
CA GLU A 175 3.15 -15.23 -7.66
C GLU A 175 2.04 -14.20 -7.49
N ALA A 176 2.39 -13.08 -6.85
CA ALA A 176 1.55 -11.90 -6.78
C ALA A 176 2.39 -10.64 -6.72
N ARG A 177 2.03 -9.64 -7.51
CA ARG A 177 2.72 -8.34 -7.54
C ARG A 177 1.93 -7.25 -6.86
N GLU A 178 2.62 -6.22 -6.40
CA GLU A 178 2.04 -4.98 -5.89
C GLU A 178 1.11 -5.17 -4.66
N VAL A 179 1.41 -6.09 -3.76
CA VAL A 179 0.52 -6.39 -2.62
C VAL A 179 0.61 -5.31 -1.54
N LEU A 180 -0.54 -4.76 -1.14
CA LEU A 180 -0.61 -3.76 -0.08
C LEU A 180 -0.37 -4.37 1.29
N VAL A 181 0.50 -3.73 2.07
CA VAL A 181 0.79 -4.07 3.46
C VAL A 181 0.87 -2.82 4.32
N HIS A 182 0.56 -2.94 5.60
CA HIS A 182 0.72 -1.86 6.55
C HIS A 182 1.08 -2.36 7.94
N GLY A 183 1.66 -1.47 8.73
CA GLY A 183 1.97 -1.66 10.14
C GLY A 183 1.69 -0.38 10.93
N TYR A 184 1.87 -0.45 12.25
CA TYR A 184 1.67 0.67 13.16
C TYR A 184 2.94 0.89 13.96
N LEU A 185 3.61 2.01 13.76
CA LEU A 185 4.85 2.36 14.46
C LEU A 185 4.54 3.34 15.58
N ASP A 186 4.80 2.94 16.82
CA ASP A 186 4.83 3.87 17.94
C ASP A 186 6.14 4.68 17.86
N LEU A 187 6.02 5.99 17.66
CA LEU A 187 7.16 6.89 17.50
C LEU A 187 7.90 7.17 18.82
N GLU A 188 7.27 6.92 19.98
CA GLU A 188 7.89 7.06 21.29
C GLU A 188 8.71 5.82 21.63
N SER A 189 8.14 4.62 21.42
CA SER A 189 8.79 3.36 21.79
C SER A 189 9.68 2.78 20.69
N GLY A 190 9.49 3.20 19.43
CA GLY A 190 10.19 2.65 18.26
C GLY A 190 9.74 1.26 17.84
N ARG A 191 8.60 0.77 18.35
CA ARG A 191 8.11 -0.60 18.13
C ARG A 191 6.88 -0.63 17.23
N LEU A 192 6.71 -1.76 16.55
CA LEU A 192 5.48 -2.02 15.82
C LEU A 192 4.39 -2.52 16.76
N GLU A 193 3.43 -1.66 17.08
CA GLU A 193 2.34 -1.95 18.00
C GLU A 193 1.05 -1.30 17.51
N CYS A 194 -0.04 -2.07 17.49
CA CYS A 194 -1.34 -1.58 17.03
C CYS A 194 -2.08 -0.82 18.15
N THR A 195 -1.51 0.29 18.65
CA THR A 195 -2.08 1.13 19.73
C THR A 195 -2.68 2.43 19.20
N GLU A 196 -3.59 3.08 19.93
CA GLU A 196 -4.21 4.35 19.52
C GLU A 196 -3.22 5.48 19.16
N ARG A 197 -2.00 5.43 19.72
CA ARG A 197 -0.96 6.45 19.49
C ARG A 197 -0.02 6.12 18.32
N ALA A 198 -0.08 4.88 17.83
CA ALA A 198 0.85 4.43 16.81
C ALA A 198 0.50 5.00 15.43
N THR A 199 1.55 5.42 14.72
CA THR A 199 1.48 5.99 13.38
C THR A 199 1.29 4.89 12.34
N LEU A 200 0.30 5.06 11.45
CA LEU A 200 0.12 4.17 10.31
C LEU A 200 1.35 4.25 9.39
N VAL A 201 1.90 3.08 9.03
CA VAL A 201 2.96 2.95 8.03
C VAL A 201 2.47 2.05 6.90
N SER A 202 2.41 2.57 5.68
CA SER A 202 1.94 1.82 4.51
C SER A 202 3.08 1.44 3.56
N GLY A 203 2.94 0.30 2.88
CA GLY A 203 3.90 -0.22 1.92
C GLY A 203 3.22 -1.03 0.81
N ILE A 204 3.94 -1.19 -0.30
CA ILE A 204 3.57 -2.04 -1.42
C ILE A 204 4.70 -3.03 -1.62
N ILE A 205 4.39 -4.32 -1.56
CA ILE A 205 5.34 -5.38 -1.88
C ILE A 205 5.29 -5.61 -3.39
N ASP A 206 6.38 -5.30 -4.08
CA ASP A 206 6.44 -5.38 -5.54
C ASP A 206 6.24 -6.81 -6.04
N LEU A 207 6.79 -7.81 -5.33
CA LEU A 207 6.64 -9.23 -5.67
C LEU A 207 6.61 -10.12 -4.42
N LEU A 208 5.53 -10.88 -4.27
CA LEU A 208 5.43 -12.07 -3.45
C LEU A 208 5.53 -13.31 -4.32
N LYS A 209 6.34 -14.27 -3.90
CA LYS A 209 6.48 -15.55 -4.58
C LYS A 209 6.52 -16.70 -3.58
N ILE A 210 5.69 -17.71 -3.77
CA ILE A 210 5.82 -18.99 -3.07
C ILE A 210 6.72 -19.87 -3.93
N THR A 211 7.87 -20.25 -3.39
CA THR A 211 8.88 -21.05 -4.12
C THR A 211 9.39 -22.18 -3.24
N ASN A 212 9.74 -23.29 -3.86
CA ASN A 212 10.46 -24.36 -3.18
C ASN A 212 11.87 -23.85 -2.81
N ARG A 213 12.38 -24.29 -1.66
CA ARG A 213 13.67 -23.87 -1.08
C ARG A 213 14.88 -24.46 -1.81
N GLN A 214 14.71 -25.59 -2.50
CA GLN A 214 15.78 -26.36 -3.13
C GLN A 214 15.65 -26.39 -4.66
N ASP A 215 14.45 -26.64 -5.20
CA ASP A 215 14.21 -26.72 -6.63
C ASP A 215 13.12 -25.73 -7.08
N PRO A 216 13.46 -24.60 -7.71
CA PRO A 216 12.48 -23.60 -8.13
C PRO A 216 11.48 -24.08 -9.19
N HIS A 217 11.66 -25.27 -9.76
CA HIS A 217 10.71 -25.90 -10.69
C HIS A 217 9.81 -26.95 -10.03
N ASP A 218 9.94 -27.16 -8.72
CA ASP A 218 9.02 -28.00 -7.96
C ASP A 218 7.73 -27.21 -7.68
N TYR A 219 6.64 -27.63 -8.33
CA TYR A 219 5.30 -27.06 -8.20
C TYR A 219 4.33 -27.96 -7.42
N SER A 220 4.82 -28.97 -6.70
CA SER A 220 4.01 -29.97 -5.98
C SER A 220 2.93 -29.37 -5.08
N LEU A 221 3.23 -28.29 -4.35
CA LEU A 221 2.25 -27.55 -3.54
C LEU A 221 1.05 -27.09 -4.37
N PHE A 222 1.31 -26.52 -5.54
CA PHE A 222 0.27 -25.97 -6.41
C PHE A 222 -0.49 -27.07 -7.14
N GLU A 223 0.19 -28.14 -7.54
CA GLU A 223 -0.45 -29.32 -8.13
C GLU A 223 -1.44 -29.96 -7.15
N GLU A 224 -1.06 -30.14 -5.89
CA GLU A 224 -1.95 -30.69 -4.85
C GLU A 224 -3.13 -29.75 -4.55
N LEU A 225 -2.86 -28.44 -4.48
CA LEU A 225 -3.89 -27.43 -4.29
C LEU A 225 -4.89 -27.45 -5.45
N GLN A 226 -4.40 -27.40 -6.69
CA GLN A 226 -5.25 -27.39 -7.88
C GLN A 226 -6.12 -28.65 -7.94
N GLN A 227 -5.55 -29.84 -7.72
CA GLN A 227 -6.31 -31.09 -7.69
C GLN A 227 -7.41 -31.07 -6.61
N SER A 228 -7.10 -30.53 -5.43
CA SER A 228 -8.07 -30.41 -4.32
C SER A 228 -9.20 -29.42 -4.64
N LEU A 229 -8.86 -28.29 -5.28
CA LEU A 229 -9.84 -27.28 -5.68
C LEU A 229 -10.72 -27.79 -6.83
N GLU A 230 -10.16 -28.47 -7.83
CA GLU A 230 -10.91 -29.10 -8.92
C GLU A 230 -11.87 -30.17 -8.39
N PHE A 231 -11.44 -30.96 -7.40
CA PHE A 231 -12.29 -31.97 -6.77
C PHE A 231 -13.45 -31.38 -5.96
N ASP A 232 -13.19 -30.35 -5.14
CA ASP A 232 -14.20 -29.78 -4.23
C ASP A 232 -15.13 -28.78 -4.92
N PHE A 233 -14.67 -28.09 -5.97
CA PHE A 233 -15.40 -27.00 -6.61
C PHE A 233 -15.71 -27.26 -8.10
N GLY A 234 -14.78 -27.84 -8.86
CA GLY A 234 -14.93 -27.91 -10.32
C GLY A 234 -15.27 -26.53 -10.90
N ASP A 235 -16.42 -26.42 -11.58
CA ASP A 235 -16.89 -25.17 -12.19
C ASP A 235 -17.80 -24.32 -11.27
N ILE A 236 -18.03 -24.71 -10.01
CA ILE A 236 -18.90 -23.94 -9.10
C ILE A 236 -18.13 -22.82 -8.38
N PRO A 237 -18.80 -21.73 -7.95
CA PRO A 237 -18.16 -20.65 -7.20
C PRO A 237 -17.48 -21.14 -5.90
N LEU A 238 -16.32 -20.58 -5.56
CA LEU A 238 -15.54 -21.00 -4.40
C LEU A 238 -16.30 -20.72 -3.10
N ASN A 239 -16.46 -21.76 -2.27
CA ASN A 239 -16.80 -21.58 -0.87
C ASN A 239 -15.53 -21.18 -0.12
N MET A 240 -15.38 -19.89 0.19
CA MET A 240 -14.17 -19.35 0.83
C MET A 240 -13.80 -20.03 2.18
N PRO A 241 -14.74 -20.33 3.11
CA PRO A 241 -14.41 -21.13 4.29
C PRO A 241 -13.73 -22.47 3.96
N ARG A 242 -14.26 -23.19 2.97
CA ARG A 242 -13.71 -24.47 2.53
C ARG A 242 -12.38 -24.29 1.81
N PHE A 243 -12.25 -23.29 0.94
CA PHE A 243 -10.99 -22.92 0.29
C PHE A 243 -9.89 -22.68 1.33
N PHE A 244 -10.14 -21.85 2.34
CA PHE A 244 -9.15 -21.58 3.38
C PHE A 244 -8.78 -22.83 4.19
N ALA A 245 -9.72 -23.74 4.43
CA ALA A 245 -9.42 -25.01 5.10
C ALA A 245 -8.49 -25.90 4.28
N ILE A 246 -8.75 -26.04 2.97
CA ILE A 246 -7.90 -26.79 2.03
C ILE A 246 -6.52 -26.14 1.94
N ALA A 247 -6.48 -24.85 1.60
CA ALA A 247 -5.25 -24.12 1.40
C ALA A 247 -4.37 -24.12 2.66
N ALA A 248 -4.94 -23.88 3.85
CA ALA A 248 -4.20 -23.91 5.10
C ALA A 248 -3.58 -25.28 5.38
N SER A 249 -4.31 -26.37 5.08
CA SER A 249 -3.81 -27.74 5.28
C SER A 249 -2.64 -28.06 4.36
N ILE A 250 -2.77 -27.76 3.06
CA ILE A 250 -1.74 -28.05 2.05
C ILE A 250 -0.51 -27.15 2.26
N ILE A 251 -0.72 -25.87 2.54
CA ILE A 251 0.38 -24.94 2.83
C ILE A 251 1.16 -25.39 4.06
N ALA A 252 0.47 -25.82 5.12
CA ALA A 252 1.12 -26.31 6.33
C ALA A 252 1.96 -27.58 6.06
N SER A 253 1.45 -28.54 5.28
CA SER A 253 2.18 -29.77 4.94
C SER A 253 3.43 -29.51 4.10
N HIS A 254 3.45 -28.45 3.31
CA HIS A 254 4.57 -28.04 2.45
C HIS A 254 5.50 -26.98 3.06
N SER A 255 5.25 -26.53 4.29
CA SER A 255 5.99 -25.40 4.91
C SER A 255 7.50 -25.63 5.08
N HIS A 256 7.92 -26.89 5.16
CA HIS A 256 9.34 -27.26 5.23
C HIS A 256 10.05 -27.23 3.87
N THR A 257 9.33 -27.45 2.77
CA THR A 257 9.88 -27.50 1.40
C THR A 257 9.69 -26.18 0.66
N PHE A 258 8.60 -25.45 0.93
CA PHE A 258 8.29 -24.17 0.32
C PHE A 258 8.52 -23.00 1.27
N THR A 259 8.73 -21.81 0.72
CA THR A 259 8.86 -20.55 1.44
C THR A 259 8.14 -19.44 0.70
N LEU A 260 7.63 -18.47 1.45
CA LEU A 260 7.21 -17.19 0.91
C LEU A 260 8.46 -16.29 0.78
N GLN A 261 8.78 -15.91 -0.44
CA GLN A 261 9.82 -14.95 -0.77
C GLN A 261 9.18 -13.58 -0.98
N ILE A 262 9.68 -12.58 -0.24
CA ILE A 262 9.21 -11.20 -0.29
C ILE A 262 10.28 -10.36 -0.99
N SER A 263 9.88 -9.71 -2.08
CA SER A 263 10.82 -9.04 -2.96
C SER A 263 10.40 -7.62 -3.33
N ASP A 264 11.40 -6.77 -3.51
CA ASP A 264 11.29 -5.43 -4.07
C ASP A 264 12.05 -5.37 -5.40
N ILE A 265 11.56 -4.56 -6.33
CA ILE A 265 12.08 -4.44 -7.69
C ILE A 265 12.66 -3.04 -7.89
N LYS A 266 13.97 -3.01 -8.14
CA LYS A 266 14.71 -1.78 -8.43
C LYS A 266 15.07 -1.73 -9.91
N THR A 267 14.80 -0.59 -10.54
CA THR A 267 15.11 -0.38 -11.95
C THR A 267 16.36 0.47 -12.12
N ARG A 268 17.24 0.09 -13.07
CA ARG A 268 18.48 0.78 -13.38
C ARG A 268 18.63 1.04 -14.88
N SER A 269 19.31 2.13 -15.22
CA SER A 269 19.60 2.49 -16.62
C SER A 269 20.72 1.67 -17.25
N LEU A 270 21.55 1.04 -16.42
CA LEU A 270 22.68 0.18 -16.79
C LEU A 270 22.66 -1.05 -15.88
N ASN A 271 23.19 -2.18 -16.36
CA ASN A 271 23.33 -3.43 -15.59
C ASN A 271 24.43 -3.29 -14.52
N ARG A 272 24.17 -2.45 -13.53
CA ARG A 272 25.10 -2.17 -12.44
C ARG A 272 24.33 -1.86 -11.17
N LEU A 273 24.67 -2.58 -10.10
CA LEU A 273 24.19 -2.28 -8.76
C LEU A 273 24.60 -0.86 -8.32
N PRO A 274 23.87 -0.26 -7.38
CA PRO A 274 24.33 0.93 -6.66
C PRO A 274 25.73 0.69 -6.06
N ALA A 275 26.61 1.68 -6.19
CA ALA A 275 27.94 1.60 -5.56
C ALA A 275 27.88 1.94 -4.07
N GLN A 276 26.86 2.68 -3.64
CA GLN A 276 26.68 3.11 -2.27
C GLN A 276 26.06 2.00 -1.42
N THR A 277 26.80 1.55 -0.40
CA THR A 277 26.33 0.53 0.56
C THR A 277 25.00 0.92 1.21
N SER A 278 24.81 2.19 1.59
CA SER A 278 23.56 2.62 2.23
C SER A 278 22.32 2.45 1.35
N VAL A 279 22.47 2.49 0.02
CA VAL A 279 21.36 2.29 -0.92
C VAL A 279 20.98 0.82 -1.01
N LEU A 280 21.98 -0.07 -1.02
CA LEU A 280 21.77 -1.52 -0.98
C LEU A 280 21.15 -1.95 0.35
N GLU A 281 21.67 -1.43 1.47
CA GLU A 281 21.13 -1.69 2.81
C GLU A 281 19.71 -1.16 2.97
N ALA A 282 19.38 0.02 2.42
CA ALA A 282 18.02 0.53 2.44
C ALA A 282 17.04 -0.41 1.72
N ALA A 283 17.42 -0.93 0.55
CA ALA A 283 16.58 -1.90 -0.17
C ALA A 283 16.43 -3.21 0.62
N ARG A 284 17.50 -3.70 1.27
CA ARG A 284 17.45 -4.86 2.17
C ARG A 284 16.50 -4.63 3.37
N HIS A 285 16.61 -3.48 4.04
CA HIS A 285 15.74 -3.14 5.15
C HIS A 285 14.28 -2.97 4.71
N GLN A 286 14.03 -2.44 3.50
CA GLN A 286 12.68 -2.27 2.95
C GLN A 286 11.94 -3.63 2.90
N VAL A 287 12.56 -4.64 2.29
CA VAL A 287 11.96 -5.98 2.20
C VAL A 287 11.88 -6.68 3.56
N GLY A 288 12.80 -6.38 4.49
CA GLY A 288 12.69 -6.83 5.87
C GLY A 288 11.49 -6.24 6.62
N ILE A 289 11.20 -4.94 6.43
CA ILE A 289 10.00 -4.30 6.98
C ILE A 289 8.73 -4.90 6.35
N TYR A 290 8.72 -5.14 5.04
CA TYR A 290 7.60 -5.83 4.38
C TYR A 290 7.36 -7.23 4.92
N ARG A 291 8.43 -7.99 5.19
CA ARG A 291 8.33 -9.28 5.87
C ARG A 291 7.71 -9.16 7.25
N LYS A 292 8.16 -8.18 8.06
CA LYS A 292 7.59 -7.96 9.39
C LYS A 292 6.12 -7.53 9.33
N PHE A 293 5.72 -6.68 8.38
CA PHE A 293 4.32 -6.30 8.20
C PHE A 293 3.46 -7.51 7.83
N THR A 294 3.94 -8.36 6.91
CA THR A 294 3.27 -9.61 6.52
C THR A 294 3.06 -10.53 7.73
N GLU A 295 4.06 -10.66 8.60
CA GLU A 295 3.93 -11.39 9.88
C GLU A 295 2.81 -10.81 10.76
N THR A 296 2.88 -9.50 11.05
CA THR A 296 1.90 -8.85 11.94
C THR A 296 0.47 -8.90 11.38
N LEU A 297 0.31 -8.83 10.06
CA LEU A 297 -0.99 -8.97 9.38
C LEU A 297 -1.49 -10.42 9.42
N ALA A 298 -0.61 -11.41 9.38
CA ALA A 298 -0.99 -12.80 9.55
C ALA A 298 -1.48 -13.11 10.99
N GLU A 299 -0.89 -12.44 11.99
CA GLU A 299 -1.23 -12.60 13.40
C GLU A 299 -2.49 -11.83 13.81
N ASN A 300 -2.62 -10.57 13.38
CA ASN A 300 -3.66 -9.65 13.85
C ASN A 300 -4.29 -8.78 12.73
N GLY A 301 -4.27 -9.28 11.49
CA GLY A 301 -4.67 -8.53 10.31
C GLY A 301 -6.05 -7.89 10.40
N TYR A 302 -7.05 -8.59 10.93
CA TYR A 302 -8.43 -8.08 10.99
C TYR A 302 -8.51 -6.76 11.76
N ASN A 303 -7.99 -6.72 12.99
CA ASN A 303 -7.98 -5.50 13.80
C ASN A 303 -7.11 -4.42 13.16
N MET A 304 -6.00 -4.80 12.53
CA MET A 304 -5.13 -3.86 11.83
C MET A 304 -5.81 -3.22 10.62
N PHE A 305 -6.65 -3.93 9.86
CA PHE A 305 -7.45 -3.39 8.76
C PHE A 305 -8.56 -2.48 9.26
N LEU A 306 -9.30 -2.89 10.29
CA LEU A 306 -10.36 -2.06 10.88
C LEU A 306 -9.80 -0.73 11.39
N LYS A 307 -8.68 -0.77 12.11
CA LYS A 307 -8.00 0.44 12.57
C LYS A 307 -7.51 1.30 11.40
N ASN A 308 -7.06 0.69 10.30
CA ASN A 308 -6.62 1.43 9.12
C ASN A 308 -7.80 2.23 8.56
N ALA A 309 -8.97 1.61 8.38
CA ALA A 309 -10.19 2.31 7.99
C ALA A 309 -10.58 3.44 8.97
N GLN A 310 -10.49 3.20 10.28
CA GLN A 310 -10.83 4.19 11.30
C GLN A 310 -9.89 5.42 11.28
N ILE A 311 -8.58 5.21 11.10
CA ILE A 311 -7.60 6.32 10.93
C ILE A 311 -7.92 7.14 9.68
N ARG A 312 -8.53 6.51 8.67
CA ARG A 312 -8.97 7.16 7.44
C ARG A 312 -10.33 7.84 7.57
N HIS A 313 -10.91 7.85 8.77
CA HIS A 313 -12.27 8.35 9.03
C HIS A 313 -13.37 7.60 8.27
N ALA A 314 -13.12 6.35 7.87
CA ALA A 314 -14.12 5.47 7.29
C ALA A 314 -14.88 4.74 8.40
N ASP A 315 -16.20 4.62 8.23
CA ASP A 315 -17.04 3.83 9.13
C ASP A 315 -17.04 2.37 8.67
N VAL A 316 -16.39 1.50 9.47
CA VAL A 316 -16.25 0.08 9.14
C VAL A 316 -17.59 -0.67 9.08
N ASP A 317 -18.64 -0.10 9.67
CA ASP A 317 -19.99 -0.66 9.74
C ASP A 317 -20.94 -0.05 8.71
N LYS A 318 -20.49 0.93 7.93
CA LYS A 318 -21.29 1.53 6.88
C LYS A 318 -21.35 0.61 5.65
N PRO A 319 -22.55 0.38 5.07
CA PRO A 319 -22.68 -0.46 3.90
C PRO A 319 -21.97 0.11 2.67
N ILE A 320 -21.34 -0.77 1.88
CA ILE A 320 -20.63 -0.45 0.63
C ILE A 320 -21.62 -0.11 -0.49
N GLU A 321 -21.27 0.85 -1.34
CA GLU A 321 -22.09 1.23 -2.49
C GLU A 321 -22.43 0.05 -3.39
N PHE A 322 -23.67 -0.02 -3.85
CA PHE A 322 -24.13 -1.13 -4.69
C PHE A 322 -23.40 -1.20 -6.03
N SER A 323 -23.06 -0.04 -6.61
CA SER A 323 -22.21 0.04 -7.81
C SER A 323 -20.88 -0.67 -7.60
N THR A 324 -20.19 -0.34 -6.50
CA THR A 324 -18.93 -0.96 -6.10
C THR A 324 -19.09 -2.46 -5.86
N ALA A 325 -20.15 -2.89 -5.17
CA ALA A 325 -20.41 -4.32 -4.94
C ALA A 325 -20.56 -5.10 -6.26
N VAL A 326 -21.33 -4.57 -7.22
CA VAL A 326 -21.54 -5.21 -8.53
C VAL A 326 -20.26 -5.18 -9.39
N GLN A 327 -19.50 -4.08 -9.35
CA GLN A 327 -18.20 -3.97 -10.03
C GLN A 327 -17.20 -5.01 -9.52
N LEU A 328 -17.06 -5.14 -8.20
CA LEU A 328 -16.16 -6.13 -7.60
C LEU A 328 -16.61 -7.55 -7.95
N LEU A 329 -17.91 -7.82 -7.96
CA LEU A 329 -18.44 -9.13 -8.34
C LEU A 329 -18.20 -9.45 -9.81
N ARG A 330 -18.24 -8.46 -10.72
CA ARG A 330 -17.83 -8.63 -12.13
C ARG A 330 -16.35 -8.94 -12.27
N LYS A 331 -15.50 -8.29 -11.47
CA LYS A 331 -14.04 -8.48 -11.49
C LYS A 331 -13.62 -9.82 -10.87
N TYR A 332 -14.26 -10.24 -9.79
CA TYR A 332 -13.88 -11.41 -8.99
C TYR A 332 -15.07 -12.30 -8.62
N PRO A 333 -15.84 -12.82 -9.59
CA PRO A 333 -17.02 -13.64 -9.31
C PRO A 333 -16.66 -14.92 -8.53
N HIS A 334 -15.52 -15.52 -8.86
CA HIS A 334 -15.02 -16.74 -8.21
C HIS A 334 -14.72 -16.54 -6.71
N LEU A 335 -14.30 -15.34 -6.28
CA LEU A 335 -14.01 -15.04 -4.87
C LEU A 335 -15.25 -14.58 -4.10
N LEU A 336 -16.12 -13.81 -4.74
CA LEU A 336 -17.12 -13.00 -4.04
C LEU A 336 -18.53 -13.60 -4.09
N TYR A 337 -18.90 -14.34 -5.15
CA TYR A 337 -20.30 -14.72 -5.37
C TYR A 337 -20.89 -15.57 -4.24
N HIS A 338 -20.18 -16.61 -3.81
CA HIS A 338 -20.62 -17.46 -2.70
C HIS A 338 -20.74 -16.67 -1.39
N ASP A 339 -19.81 -15.75 -1.13
CA ASP A 339 -19.86 -14.92 0.08
C ASP A 339 -21.01 -13.92 0.04
N TYR A 340 -21.25 -13.29 -1.10
CA TYR A 340 -22.34 -12.33 -1.27
C TYR A 340 -23.69 -13.02 -1.04
N THR A 341 -23.89 -14.22 -1.59
CA THR A 341 -25.10 -15.01 -1.32
C THR A 341 -25.21 -15.44 0.15
N THR A 342 -24.08 -15.81 0.78
CA THR A 342 -24.00 -16.15 2.22
C THR A 342 -24.42 -14.96 3.10
N LEU A 343 -23.87 -13.77 2.84
CA LEU A 343 -24.22 -12.52 3.53
C LEU A 343 -25.70 -12.13 3.29
N ALA A 344 -26.16 -12.26 2.04
CA ALA A 344 -27.54 -11.98 1.70
C ALA A 344 -28.53 -12.86 2.47
N GLU A 345 -28.15 -14.11 2.76
CA GLU A 345 -28.94 -15.05 3.54
C GLU A 345 -28.77 -14.94 5.06
N GLY A 346 -27.79 -14.14 5.52
CA GLY A 346 -27.44 -13.98 6.93
C GLY A 346 -26.71 -15.18 7.52
N ARG A 347 -26.01 -15.95 6.68
CA ARG A 347 -25.16 -17.07 7.11
C ARG A 347 -23.75 -16.55 7.45
N PRO A 348 -23.02 -17.25 8.33
CA PRO A 348 -21.65 -16.87 8.69
C PRO A 348 -20.67 -17.12 7.54
N ILE A 349 -19.63 -16.31 7.45
CA ILE A 349 -18.55 -16.42 6.44
C ILE A 349 -17.37 -17.28 6.92
N GLY A 350 -17.48 -17.89 8.11
CA GLY A 350 -16.46 -18.76 8.68
C GLY A 350 -15.28 -18.00 9.28
N PHE A 351 -15.54 -16.81 9.85
CA PHE A 351 -14.54 -15.99 10.51
C PHE A 351 -15.14 -15.35 11.78
N GLU A 352 -14.84 -15.95 12.94
CA GLU A 352 -15.49 -15.62 14.23
C GLU A 352 -15.50 -14.12 14.58
N LEU A 353 -14.39 -13.39 14.33
CA LEU A 353 -14.30 -11.95 14.64
C LEU A 353 -15.23 -11.08 13.78
N PHE A 354 -15.64 -11.58 12.61
CA PHE A 354 -16.68 -10.97 11.79
C PHE A 354 -18.06 -11.53 12.16
N ASP A 355 -18.19 -12.86 12.24
CA ASP A 355 -19.47 -13.55 12.41
C ASP A 355 -20.14 -13.25 13.76
N SER A 356 -19.36 -12.92 14.79
CA SER A 356 -19.86 -12.50 16.11
C SER A 356 -20.38 -11.06 16.14
N HIS A 357 -20.03 -10.24 15.13
CA HIS A 357 -20.47 -8.85 15.05
C HIS A 357 -21.85 -8.75 14.39
N ARG A 358 -22.74 -7.96 14.99
CA ARG A 358 -24.09 -7.72 14.45
C ARG A 358 -24.22 -6.33 13.87
N ASN A 359 -24.55 -6.26 12.58
CA ASN A 359 -24.87 -5.03 11.89
C ASN A 359 -26.30 -5.13 11.31
N HIS A 360 -27.15 -4.17 11.67
CA HIS A 360 -28.57 -4.15 11.30
C HIS A 360 -28.89 -3.04 10.28
N GLN A 361 -27.88 -2.39 9.70
CA GLN A 361 -28.13 -1.38 8.66
C GLN A 361 -28.78 -2.04 7.43
N PRO A 362 -29.76 -1.37 6.81
CA PRO A 362 -30.44 -1.94 5.65
C PRO A 362 -29.50 -2.04 4.46
N TYR A 363 -29.56 -3.16 3.75
CA TYR A 363 -28.82 -3.39 2.52
C TYR A 363 -29.70 -4.13 1.53
N ASN A 364 -30.30 -3.41 0.59
CA ASN A 364 -31.25 -3.97 -0.37
C ASN A 364 -30.79 -3.74 -1.80
N LEU A 365 -30.01 -4.69 -2.31
CA LEU A 365 -29.53 -4.64 -3.69
C LEU A 365 -30.68 -4.82 -4.70
N GLY A 366 -31.71 -5.58 -4.34
CA GLY A 366 -32.90 -5.80 -5.19
C GLY A 366 -33.75 -4.55 -5.41
N ALA A 367 -33.63 -3.52 -4.55
CA ALA A 367 -34.24 -2.22 -4.78
C ALA A 367 -33.44 -1.36 -5.78
N PHE A 368 -32.17 -1.72 -6.04
CA PHE A 368 -31.27 -0.98 -6.93
C PHE A 368 -31.14 -1.65 -8.30
N VAL A 369 -31.04 -2.98 -8.36
CA VAL A 369 -30.95 -3.75 -9.61
C VAL A 369 -32.00 -4.85 -9.63
N ASP A 370 -32.78 -4.88 -10.72
CA ASP A 370 -33.68 -5.98 -11.06
C ASP A 370 -32.99 -6.97 -12.02
N VAL A 371 -33.12 -8.27 -11.75
CA VAL A 371 -32.44 -9.34 -12.49
C VAL A 371 -32.87 -9.36 -13.96
N SER A 372 -34.17 -9.23 -14.23
CA SER A 372 -34.71 -9.31 -15.59
C SER A 372 -34.25 -8.12 -16.44
N SER A 373 -34.35 -6.92 -15.87
CA SER A 373 -33.94 -5.67 -16.51
C SER A 373 -32.43 -5.64 -16.77
N PHE A 374 -31.64 -6.13 -15.80
CA PHE A 374 -30.19 -6.26 -15.95
C PHE A 374 -29.84 -7.22 -17.10
N ALA A 375 -30.38 -8.44 -17.08
CA ALA A 375 -30.13 -9.44 -18.11
C ALA A 375 -30.53 -8.95 -19.51
N GLN A 376 -31.70 -8.30 -19.63
CA GLN A 376 -32.16 -7.72 -20.89
C GLN A 376 -31.22 -6.60 -21.37
N LYS A 377 -30.71 -5.75 -20.48
CA LYS A 377 -29.78 -4.68 -20.86
C LYS A 377 -28.45 -5.25 -21.38
N ILE A 378 -27.87 -6.22 -20.68
CA ILE A 378 -26.62 -6.86 -21.10
C ILE A 378 -26.80 -7.55 -22.47
N HIS A 379 -27.88 -8.30 -22.66
CA HIS A 379 -28.11 -9.03 -23.90
C HIS A 379 -28.22 -8.12 -25.14
N ASN A 380 -28.79 -6.93 -24.98
CA ASN A 380 -29.06 -6.02 -26.09
C ASN A 380 -27.94 -5.00 -26.36
N ASP A 381 -26.95 -4.90 -25.48
CA ASP A 381 -25.93 -3.86 -25.55
C ASP A 381 -24.56 -4.46 -25.91
N PRO A 382 -24.09 -4.30 -27.16
CA PRO A 382 -22.87 -4.93 -27.65
C PRO A 382 -21.59 -4.34 -27.03
N THR A 383 -21.68 -3.30 -26.20
CA THR A 383 -20.52 -2.76 -25.47
C THR A 383 -20.11 -3.64 -24.29
N PHE A 384 -20.98 -4.54 -23.83
CA PHE A 384 -20.63 -5.50 -22.80
C PHE A 384 -19.76 -6.63 -23.35
N ASP A 385 -18.86 -7.14 -22.50
CA ASP A 385 -17.97 -8.25 -22.85
C ASP A 385 -18.80 -9.50 -23.18
N PRO A 386 -18.83 -9.96 -24.44
CA PRO A 386 -19.64 -11.10 -24.85
C PRO A 386 -19.08 -12.45 -24.36
N THR A 387 -17.86 -12.46 -23.83
CA THR A 387 -17.21 -13.68 -23.31
C THR A 387 -17.53 -13.93 -21.83
N PHE A 388 -18.08 -12.93 -21.14
CA PHE A 388 -18.48 -13.03 -19.75
C PHE A 388 -19.98 -13.22 -19.61
N ASP A 389 -20.40 -14.26 -18.87
CA ASP A 389 -21.81 -14.49 -18.58
C ASP A 389 -22.26 -13.68 -17.34
N TYR A 390 -22.84 -12.52 -17.59
CA TYR A 390 -23.36 -11.61 -16.57
C TYR A 390 -24.57 -12.18 -15.81
N SER A 391 -25.26 -13.19 -16.33
CA SER A 391 -26.40 -13.80 -15.64
C SER A 391 -26.00 -14.50 -14.34
N HIS A 392 -24.71 -14.81 -14.17
CA HIS A 392 -24.17 -15.43 -12.97
C HIS A 392 -23.79 -14.44 -11.86
N ILE A 393 -23.71 -13.13 -12.12
CA ILE A 393 -23.29 -12.16 -11.08
C ILE A 393 -24.48 -11.41 -10.45
N VAL A 394 -25.53 -11.12 -11.20
CA VAL A 394 -26.75 -10.51 -10.66
C VAL A 394 -27.88 -11.52 -10.76
N THR A 395 -28.09 -12.29 -9.68
CA THR A 395 -29.11 -13.34 -9.56
C THR A 395 -30.14 -12.99 -8.49
N ASP A 396 -31.28 -13.68 -8.45
CA ASP A 396 -32.29 -13.51 -7.38
C ASP A 396 -31.71 -13.79 -5.98
N ALA A 397 -30.64 -14.60 -5.90
CA ALA A 397 -29.96 -14.89 -4.65
C ALA A 397 -29.23 -13.66 -4.08
N ILE A 398 -28.83 -12.72 -4.95
CA ILE A 398 -28.06 -11.51 -4.62
C ILE A 398 -28.93 -10.25 -4.69
N ALA A 399 -29.80 -10.13 -5.69
CA ALA A 399 -30.71 -9.01 -5.94
C ALA A 399 -31.92 -9.02 -4.98
N LYS A 400 -31.64 -8.95 -3.67
CA LYS A 400 -32.64 -8.97 -2.60
C LYS A 400 -32.20 -8.10 -1.42
N SER A 401 -33.01 -8.06 -0.36
CA SER A 401 -32.59 -7.53 0.93
C SER A 401 -31.64 -8.52 1.62
N TRP A 402 -30.45 -8.06 1.93
CA TRP A 402 -29.44 -8.85 2.62
C TRP A 402 -29.67 -8.79 4.13
N LYS A 403 -29.51 -9.94 4.79
CA LYS A 403 -29.61 -10.00 6.26
C LYS A 403 -28.33 -9.54 6.96
N THR A 404 -27.19 -9.67 6.30
CA THR A 404 -25.91 -9.12 6.74
C THR A 404 -25.43 -8.13 5.68
N PRO A 405 -25.29 -6.82 6.00
CA PRO A 405 -24.85 -5.84 5.01
C PRO A 405 -23.39 -6.08 4.59
N LEU A 406 -23.07 -5.76 3.34
CA LEU A 406 -21.69 -5.74 2.86
C LEU A 406 -20.98 -4.49 3.42
N THR A 407 -19.96 -4.67 4.25
CA THR A 407 -19.20 -3.57 4.89
C THR A 407 -17.70 -3.81 4.80
N LEU A 408 -16.89 -2.83 5.23
CA LEU A 408 -15.44 -2.99 5.33
C LEU A 408 -15.01 -4.14 6.24
N ARG A 409 -15.83 -4.52 7.24
CA ARG A 409 -15.51 -5.69 8.08
C ARG A 409 -15.38 -6.97 7.26
N TYR A 410 -16.21 -7.15 6.24
CA TYR A 410 -16.14 -8.32 5.37
C TYR A 410 -14.79 -8.37 4.63
N PHE A 411 -14.40 -7.27 4.00
CA PHE A 411 -13.14 -7.19 3.25
C PHE A 411 -11.92 -7.33 4.18
N ALA A 412 -11.96 -6.72 5.37
CA ALA A 412 -10.93 -6.91 6.40
C ALA A 412 -10.81 -8.37 6.84
N ALA A 413 -11.93 -9.08 7.00
CA ALA A 413 -11.94 -10.50 7.38
C ALA A 413 -11.27 -11.37 6.31
N ARG A 414 -11.64 -11.19 5.03
CA ARG A 414 -11.04 -11.94 3.92
C ARG A 414 -9.56 -11.63 3.74
N ALA A 415 -9.17 -10.36 3.78
CA ALA A 415 -7.76 -9.98 3.73
C ALA A 415 -6.95 -10.63 4.87
N ALA A 416 -7.47 -10.61 6.10
CA ALA A 416 -6.82 -11.22 7.26
C ALA A 416 -6.68 -12.75 7.13
N GLN A 417 -7.71 -13.44 6.62
CA GLN A 417 -7.65 -14.89 6.39
C GLN A 417 -6.58 -15.27 5.35
N PHE A 418 -6.44 -14.48 4.27
CA PHE A 418 -5.38 -14.70 3.28
C PHE A 418 -3.98 -14.52 3.88
N PHE A 419 -3.71 -13.46 4.63
CA PHE A 419 -2.42 -13.31 5.30
C PHE A 419 -2.15 -14.45 6.30
N LYS A 420 -3.18 -14.87 7.04
CA LYS A 420 -3.07 -15.94 8.04
C LYS A 420 -2.66 -17.28 7.43
N ILE A 421 -3.22 -17.68 6.29
CA ILE A 421 -2.86 -18.97 5.65
C ILE A 421 -1.43 -18.99 5.12
N LEU A 422 -0.83 -17.83 4.86
CA LEU A 422 0.57 -17.72 4.41
C LEU A 422 1.59 -17.81 5.55
N HIS A 423 1.15 -17.67 6.81
CA HIS A 423 2.03 -17.66 7.98
C HIS A 423 3.01 -18.85 8.04
N PRO A 424 2.61 -20.11 7.75
CA PRO A 424 3.54 -21.24 7.77
C PRO A 424 4.69 -21.14 6.75
N LEU A 425 4.50 -20.41 5.65
CA LEU A 425 5.53 -20.21 4.62
C LEU A 425 6.46 -19.05 4.93
N LEU A 426 6.16 -18.23 5.95
CA LEU A 426 6.86 -17.00 6.25
C LEU A 426 8.24 -17.26 6.88
N GLY A 427 9.20 -17.62 6.04
CA GLY A 427 10.59 -17.78 6.41
C GLY A 427 11.37 -16.47 6.46
N PRO A 428 12.69 -16.55 6.64
CA PRO A 428 13.57 -15.39 6.65
C PRO A 428 14.01 -14.95 5.24
N SER A 429 13.46 -15.53 4.17
CA SER A 429 13.90 -15.26 2.80
C SER A 429 13.30 -13.97 2.27
N THR A 430 14.13 -12.99 1.95
CA THR A 430 13.74 -11.78 1.24
C THR A 430 14.70 -11.53 0.07
N SER A 431 14.28 -10.74 -0.91
CA SER A 431 15.17 -10.44 -2.04
C SER A 431 14.94 -9.06 -2.66
N VAL A 432 15.92 -8.57 -3.41
CA VAL A 432 15.78 -7.39 -4.25
C VAL A 432 16.19 -7.76 -5.67
N GLU A 433 15.25 -7.62 -6.61
CA GLU A 433 15.48 -7.88 -8.02
C GLU A 433 15.85 -6.58 -8.73
N TYR A 434 16.93 -6.61 -9.51
CA TYR A 434 17.41 -5.48 -10.26
C TYR A 434 17.14 -5.67 -11.75
N TYR A 435 16.31 -4.80 -12.31
CA TYR A 435 15.92 -4.81 -13.71
C TYR A 435 16.64 -3.70 -14.48
N ASN A 436 16.99 -3.99 -15.72
CA ASN A 436 17.38 -2.96 -16.66
C ASN A 436 16.12 -2.29 -17.22
N GLY A 437 15.91 -1.01 -16.88
CA GLY A 437 14.73 -0.26 -17.30
C GLY A 437 14.65 0.05 -18.80
N ARG A 438 15.61 -0.39 -19.62
CA ARG A 438 15.54 -0.33 -21.10
C ARG A 438 15.20 -1.67 -21.72
N THR A 439 15.70 -2.77 -21.17
CA THR A 439 15.46 -4.12 -21.74
C THR A 439 14.34 -4.88 -21.03
N GLY A 440 13.92 -4.42 -19.84
CA GLY A 440 12.94 -5.13 -19.01
C GLY A 440 13.48 -6.42 -18.38
N GLN A 441 14.77 -6.71 -18.52
CA GLN A 441 15.35 -7.96 -18.03
C GLN A 441 15.96 -7.79 -16.64
N VAL A 442 15.78 -8.80 -15.80
CA VAL A 442 16.53 -8.98 -14.56
C VAL A 442 18.00 -9.16 -14.91
N PHE A 443 18.87 -8.39 -14.29
CA PHE A 443 20.33 -8.56 -14.43
C PHE A 443 21.01 -8.98 -13.13
N ASP A 444 20.35 -8.85 -11.98
CA ASP A 444 20.85 -9.31 -10.68
C ASP A 444 19.69 -9.51 -9.70
N THR A 445 19.81 -10.50 -8.81
CA THR A 445 18.88 -10.75 -7.70
C THR A 445 19.68 -10.93 -6.43
N ARG A 446 19.45 -10.03 -5.45
CA ARG A 446 20.13 -10.07 -4.16
C ARG A 446 19.22 -10.73 -3.14
N HIS A 447 19.61 -11.89 -2.65
CA HIS A 447 18.92 -12.59 -1.58
C HIS A 447 19.46 -12.14 -0.21
N TYR A 448 18.55 -11.97 0.74
CA TYR A 448 18.85 -11.54 2.09
C TYR A 448 18.17 -12.45 3.10
N HIS A 449 18.79 -12.56 4.27
CA HIS A 449 18.20 -13.18 5.44
C HIS A 449 17.57 -12.08 6.29
N TYR A 450 16.29 -12.24 6.60
CA TYR A 450 15.59 -11.38 7.55
C TYR A 450 16.16 -11.56 8.94
N ASP A 451 16.50 -10.44 9.59
CA ASP A 451 16.95 -10.36 10.96
C ASP A 451 16.02 -9.40 11.72
N GLU A 452 15.27 -9.93 12.68
CA GLU A 452 14.31 -9.15 13.45
C GLU A 452 14.97 -8.06 14.30
N GLN A 453 16.15 -8.31 14.85
CA GLN A 453 16.85 -7.33 15.70
C GLN A 453 17.37 -6.16 14.85
N ASP A 454 17.86 -6.46 13.66
CA ASP A 454 18.28 -5.46 12.69
C ASP A 454 17.10 -4.58 12.25
N ILE A 455 15.96 -5.18 11.88
CA ILE A 455 14.77 -4.42 11.51
C ILE A 455 14.21 -3.61 12.70
N ALA A 456 14.22 -4.15 13.92
CA ALA A 456 13.82 -3.40 15.11
C ALA A 456 14.70 -2.16 15.31
N LYS A 457 16.02 -2.26 15.11
CA LYS A 457 16.95 -1.13 15.19
C LYS A 457 16.69 -0.08 14.10
N VAL A 458 16.35 -0.50 12.88
CA VAL A 458 15.96 0.42 11.81
C VAL A 458 14.71 1.21 12.19
N LEU A 459 13.70 0.53 12.72
CA LEU A 459 12.44 1.14 13.15
C LEU A 459 12.66 2.10 14.32
N GLU A 460 13.46 1.73 15.32
CA GLU A 460 13.81 2.59 16.45
C GLU A 460 14.54 3.86 15.98
N ASN A 461 15.57 3.71 15.14
CA ASN A 461 16.31 4.84 14.59
C ASN A 461 15.42 5.79 13.78
N SER A 462 14.45 5.22 13.06
CA SER A 462 13.45 5.96 12.29
C SER A 462 12.47 6.70 13.21
N ALA A 463 11.96 6.02 14.24
CA ALA A 463 11.07 6.61 15.23
C ALA A 463 11.73 7.78 15.96
N GLN A 464 12.99 7.67 16.37
CA GLN A 464 13.76 8.75 16.99
C GLN A 464 13.93 9.96 16.05
N PHE A 465 14.11 9.74 14.75
CA PHE A 465 14.13 10.81 13.74
C PHE A 465 12.77 11.49 13.65
N TRP A 466 11.70 10.71 13.43
CA TRP A 466 10.35 11.23 13.19
C TRP A 466 9.71 11.90 14.42
N SER A 467 10.02 11.41 15.62
CA SER A 467 9.63 12.03 16.90
C SER A 467 10.44 13.28 17.25
N GLY A 468 11.57 13.52 16.55
CA GLY A 468 12.47 14.64 16.85
C GLY A 468 13.26 14.46 18.16
N ASN A 469 13.37 13.23 18.67
CA ASN A 469 14.12 12.89 19.88
C ASN A 469 15.64 12.90 19.67
N ARG A 470 16.10 12.97 18.42
CA ARG A 470 17.49 13.18 18.05
C ARG A 470 17.62 14.11 16.86
N ASP A 471 18.80 14.72 16.73
CA ASP A 471 19.15 15.48 15.53
C ASP A 471 19.40 14.54 14.32
N PRO A 472 19.12 15.01 13.09
CA PRO A 472 19.44 14.29 11.86
C PRO A 472 20.95 14.11 11.66
N VAL A 473 21.33 12.95 11.13
CA VAL A 473 22.73 12.60 10.85
C VAL A 473 23.10 12.93 9.40
N ALA A 474 24.24 13.61 9.22
CA ALA A 474 24.80 13.89 7.90
C ALA A 474 25.30 12.61 7.22
N VAL A 475 25.34 12.61 5.88
CA VAL A 475 25.94 11.50 5.14
C VAL A 475 27.46 11.56 5.16
N ASP A 476 28.11 10.40 5.37
CA ASP A 476 29.57 10.28 5.29
C ASP A 476 30.08 10.31 3.84
N ASP A 477 29.33 9.73 2.91
CA ASP A 477 29.60 9.78 1.47
C ASP A 477 29.20 11.14 0.86
N LEU A 478 30.16 12.07 0.86
CA LEU A 478 30.00 13.41 0.29
C LEU A 478 29.71 13.41 -1.21
N ALA A 479 29.96 12.32 -1.95
CA ALA A 479 29.63 12.26 -3.38
C ALA A 479 28.13 12.42 -3.61
N LYS A 480 27.30 12.01 -2.64
CA LYS A 480 25.85 12.18 -2.75
C LYS A 480 25.40 13.64 -2.61
N CYS A 481 26.21 14.52 -2.01
CA CYS A 481 25.88 15.94 -1.89
C CYS A 481 25.80 16.65 -3.26
N LYS A 482 26.45 16.10 -4.30
CA LYS A 482 26.37 16.62 -5.68
C LYS A 482 24.96 16.65 -6.26
N TYR A 483 24.08 15.77 -5.77
CA TYR A 483 22.69 15.66 -6.21
C TYR A 483 21.69 16.17 -5.16
N CYS A 484 22.19 16.83 -4.10
CA CYS A 484 21.35 17.36 -3.03
C CYS A 484 20.91 18.79 -3.35
N GLU A 485 19.59 19.01 -3.38
CA GLU A 485 18.97 20.32 -3.64
C GLU A 485 19.31 21.40 -2.59
N PHE A 486 19.80 21.02 -1.41
CA PHE A 486 20.20 21.94 -0.34
C PHE A 486 21.71 22.17 -0.24
N SER A 487 22.50 21.52 -1.10
CA SER A 487 23.97 21.50 -1.00
C SER A 487 24.62 22.89 -1.01
N ALA A 488 24.03 23.86 -1.73
CA ALA A 488 24.54 25.23 -1.80
C ALA A 488 24.54 26.00 -0.46
N LYS A 489 23.71 25.58 0.51
CA LYS A 489 23.56 26.22 1.83
C LYS A 489 23.74 25.24 2.99
N CYS A 490 24.02 23.97 2.70
CA CYS A 490 24.23 22.94 3.70
C CYS A 490 25.56 23.18 4.42
N CYS A 491 25.57 23.00 5.74
CA CYS A 491 26.76 23.21 6.57
C CYS A 491 27.72 22.01 6.60
N VAL A 492 27.41 20.92 5.89
CA VAL A 492 28.32 19.77 5.76
C VAL A 492 29.51 20.18 4.88
N PRO A 493 30.76 20.11 5.37
CA PRO A 493 31.94 20.51 4.60
C PRO A 493 32.07 19.67 3.32
N HIS A 494 32.08 20.32 2.16
CA HIS A 494 32.22 19.63 0.88
C HIS A 494 33.33 20.26 0.04
N PRO A 495 34.37 19.50 -0.35
CA PRO A 495 35.61 20.04 -0.95
C PRO A 495 35.40 20.75 -2.30
N ASN A 496 34.29 20.49 -3.00
CA ASN A 496 33.97 21.15 -4.28
C ASN A 496 32.94 22.28 -4.16
N LEU A 497 32.41 22.54 -2.96
CA LEU A 497 31.53 23.69 -2.71
C LEU A 497 32.37 24.75 -2.02
N LYS A 498 32.51 25.94 -2.63
CA LYS A 498 33.04 27.11 -1.94
C LYS A 498 32.04 27.51 -0.87
N VAL A 499 32.07 26.85 0.28
CA VAL A 499 31.33 27.28 1.47
C VAL A 499 31.93 28.63 1.85
N PRO A 500 31.16 29.72 1.85
CA PRO A 500 31.68 31.01 2.27
C PRO A 500 32.26 30.88 3.70
N GLN A 501 33.49 31.35 3.91
CA GLN A 501 34.27 31.16 5.15
C GLN A 501 33.55 31.60 6.45
N HIS A 502 32.42 32.32 6.35
CA HIS A 502 31.59 32.76 7.47
C HIS A 502 30.53 31.74 7.93
N MET A 503 30.35 30.60 7.27
CA MET A 503 29.30 29.62 7.62
C MET A 503 29.66 28.63 8.75
N GLY A 504 30.87 28.71 9.31
CA GLY A 504 31.33 27.85 10.41
C GLY A 504 30.92 28.29 11.81
N THR A 505 30.00 29.24 11.98
CA THR A 505 29.60 29.74 13.31
C THR A 505 28.10 30.01 13.42
N VAL A 506 27.27 28.98 13.29
CA VAL A 506 25.99 28.98 14.01
C VAL A 506 26.30 28.63 15.47
N GLY A 507 26.86 29.60 16.18
CA GLY A 507 27.28 29.44 17.58
C GLY A 507 27.42 30.75 18.33
N SER A 508 27.73 31.87 17.67
CA SER A 508 27.89 33.16 18.34
C SER A 508 26.59 33.94 18.52
N LYS A 509 25.61 33.81 17.60
CA LYS A 509 24.34 34.55 17.69
C LYS A 509 23.22 33.84 18.46
N ILE A 510 23.24 32.51 18.57
CA ILE A 510 22.29 31.76 19.41
C ILE A 510 22.70 31.84 20.89
N GLY A 511 24.01 31.83 21.19
CA GLY A 511 24.50 32.06 22.56
C GLY A 511 24.11 33.43 23.14
N GLN A 512 23.99 34.46 22.30
CA GLN A 512 23.51 35.78 22.73
C GLN A 512 21.99 35.85 22.94
N PHE A 513 21.22 34.94 22.34
CA PHE A 513 19.76 34.87 22.53
C PHE A 513 19.37 34.02 23.75
N LEU A 514 20.21 33.06 24.14
CA LEU A 514 20.04 32.24 25.35
C LEU A 514 20.62 32.88 26.62
N GLN A 515 21.22 34.08 26.53
CA GLN A 515 21.83 34.80 27.66
C GLN A 515 21.19 36.17 27.95
N LYS A 516 19.98 36.44 27.44
CA LYS A 516 19.20 37.60 27.87
C LYS A 516 17.89 37.14 28.51
N GLU A 517 18.01 37.00 29.83
CA GLU A 517 16.99 36.96 30.90
C GLU A 517 15.92 35.87 30.86
#